data_AF-A0A1V4APJ6-F1
#
_entry.id   AF-A0A1V4APJ6-F1
#
_cell.length_a   1.000
_cell.length_b   1.000
_cell.length_c   1.000
_cell.angle_alpha   90.00
_cell.angle_beta   90.00
_cell.angle_gamma   90.00
#
_symmetry.space_group_name_H-M   'P 1'
#
loop_
_entity.id
_entity.type
_entity.pdbx_description
1 polymer ?
#
loop_
_entity_poly.entity_id
_entity_poly.type
_entity_poly.pdbx_seq_one_letter_code
_entity_poly.pdbx_strand_id
1 'polypeptide(L)'
;MYLPKTLKSFKSEGIYKDAGVWIKTFYPDVPAVLTDDAIIAFYAGVQRLEIPKTNTYKKLITYARTKKINLIAVTDDIVDYVPDFFSKINHRDLRELYRVTSKKEKVVIYQVIDEQQSKAKLHADE
;
A
#
# COMPACT_ATOMS: atom_id res chain seq x y z
N MET A 1 -17.40 11.44 -37.76
CA MET A 1 -16.65 11.90 -36.57
C MET A 1 -16.14 10.64 -35.85
N TYR A 2 -14.87 10.28 -36.05
CA TYR A 2 -14.29 9.05 -35.50
C TYR A 2 -13.77 9.32 -34.08
N LEU A 3 -14.38 8.69 -33.08
CA LEU A 3 -13.85 8.66 -31.72
C LEU A 3 -12.55 7.85 -31.72
N PRO A 4 -11.42 8.36 -31.18
CA PRO A 4 -10.18 7.60 -31.11
C PRO A 4 -10.36 6.41 -30.15
N LYS A 5 -9.97 5.21 -30.62
CA LYS A 5 -9.88 4.00 -29.80
C LYS A 5 -8.75 4.13 -28.78
N THR A 6 -8.94 4.86 -27.69
CA THR A 6 -7.93 4.92 -26.59
C THR A 6 -8.52 4.76 -25.19
N LEU A 7 -9.65 4.08 -25.05
CA LEU A 7 -10.00 3.43 -23.79
C LEU A 7 -10.12 1.93 -24.04
N LYS A 8 -8.98 1.24 -23.93
CA LYS A 8 -9.03 -0.19 -23.56
C LYS A 8 -9.80 -0.22 -22.25
N SER A 9 -10.99 -0.81 -22.28
CA SER A 9 -11.75 -1.14 -21.08
C SER A 9 -10.85 -1.97 -20.16
N PHE A 10 -10.29 -1.34 -19.14
CA PHE A 10 -9.46 -1.91 -18.08
C PHE A 10 -10.29 -2.84 -17.19
N LYS A 11 -10.78 -3.96 -17.74
CA LYS A 11 -11.64 -4.92 -17.01
C LYS A 11 -10.98 -5.53 -15.77
N SER A 12 -9.66 -5.40 -15.61
CA SER A 12 -8.89 -5.87 -14.45
C SER A 12 -8.56 -4.78 -13.42
N GLU A 13 -8.84 -3.50 -13.68
CA GLU A 13 -8.50 -2.42 -12.73
C GLU A 13 -9.36 -2.38 -11.48
N GLY A 14 -10.51 -3.07 -11.46
CA GLY A 14 -11.56 -2.87 -10.47
C GLY A 14 -11.03 -2.81 -9.03
N ILE A 15 -10.33 -3.85 -8.58
CA ILE A 15 -9.87 -3.92 -7.19
C ILE A 15 -8.70 -2.97 -6.89
N TYR A 16 -7.82 -2.69 -7.87
CA TYR A 16 -6.69 -1.78 -7.71
C TYR A 16 -7.16 -0.33 -7.63
N LYS A 17 -8.12 0.02 -8.49
CA LYS A 17 -8.85 1.29 -8.45
C LYS A 17 -9.58 1.46 -7.13
N ASP A 18 -10.33 0.44 -6.69
CA ASP A 18 -11.09 0.50 -5.44
C ASP A 18 -10.16 0.72 -4.24
N ALA A 19 -9.02 0.02 -4.20
CA ALA A 19 -7.98 0.22 -3.19
C ALA A 19 -7.41 1.66 -3.23
N GLY A 20 -7.09 2.18 -4.42
CA GLY A 20 -6.61 3.56 -4.57
C GLY A 20 -7.63 4.60 -4.12
N VAL A 21 -8.89 4.47 -4.53
CA VAL A 21 -9.99 5.36 -4.11
C VAL A 21 -10.22 5.29 -2.60
N TRP A 22 -10.09 4.10 -2.00
CA TRP A 22 -10.18 3.93 -0.56
C TRP A 22 -9.07 4.73 0.16
N ILE A 23 -7.82 4.66 -0.31
CA ILE A 23 -6.71 5.48 0.24
C ILE A 23 -7.05 6.96 0.14
N LYS A 24 -7.46 7.42 -1.04
CA LYS A 24 -7.82 8.83 -1.26
C LYS A 24 -8.91 9.33 -0.31
N THR A 25 -9.85 8.45 0.03
CA THR A 25 -11.01 8.80 0.87
C THR A 25 -10.67 8.85 2.36
N PHE A 26 -9.90 7.88 2.85
CA PHE A 26 -9.64 7.74 4.30
C PHE A 26 -8.26 8.25 4.75
N TYR A 27 -7.35 8.45 3.82
CA TYR A 27 -5.98 8.91 4.05
C TYR A 27 -5.59 10.04 3.07
N PRO A 28 -6.36 11.15 3.03
CA PRO A 28 -6.16 12.21 2.04
C PRO A 28 -4.82 12.95 2.19
N ASP A 29 -4.24 12.95 3.39
CA ASP A 29 -2.99 13.66 3.70
C ASP A 29 -1.74 12.76 3.56
N VAL A 30 -1.89 11.53 3.08
CA VAL A 30 -0.73 10.65 2.87
C VAL A 30 0.01 11.08 1.61
N PRO A 31 1.31 11.45 1.70
CA PRO A 31 2.03 11.96 0.53
C PRO A 31 2.43 10.86 -0.45
N ALA A 32 2.60 9.62 0.04
CA ALA A 32 3.07 8.50 -0.75
C ALA A 32 2.56 7.16 -0.23
N VAL A 33 2.39 6.20 -1.14
CA VAL A 33 2.11 4.80 -0.83
C VAL A 33 3.24 3.91 -1.35
N LEU A 34 3.68 2.98 -0.53
CA LEU A 34 4.63 1.95 -0.94
C LEU A 34 3.85 0.80 -1.61
N THR A 35 4.05 0.60 -2.91
CA THR A 35 3.30 -0.40 -3.68
C THR A 35 4.03 -0.85 -4.96
N ASP A 36 3.85 -2.12 -5.29
CA ASP A 36 4.28 -2.75 -6.54
C ASP A 36 3.36 -2.43 -7.73
N ASP A 37 2.19 -1.80 -7.49
CA ASP A 37 1.21 -1.49 -8.53
C ASP A 37 0.99 0.03 -8.75
N ALA A 38 1.11 0.48 -10.00
CA ALA A 38 0.97 1.90 -10.34
C ALA A 38 -0.48 2.43 -10.29
N ILE A 39 -1.45 1.56 -10.55
CA ILE A 39 -2.88 1.92 -10.64
C ILE A 39 -3.37 2.35 -9.26
N ILE A 40 -2.96 1.65 -8.20
CA ILE A 40 -3.30 2.00 -6.81
C ILE A 40 -2.88 3.43 -6.49
N ALA A 41 -1.59 3.76 -6.72
CA ALA A 41 -1.06 5.09 -6.41
C ALA A 41 -1.70 6.20 -7.26
N PHE A 42 -1.98 5.91 -8.54
CA PHE A 42 -2.67 6.82 -9.44
C PHE A 42 -4.06 7.19 -8.93
N TYR A 43 -4.90 6.20 -8.58
CA TYR A 43 -6.25 6.46 -8.07
C TYR A 43 -6.26 7.02 -6.64
N ALA A 44 -5.24 6.71 -5.84
CA ALA A 44 -5.02 7.36 -4.55
C ALA A 44 -4.65 8.85 -4.69
N GLY A 45 -4.08 9.26 -5.83
CA GLY A 45 -3.62 10.63 -6.05
C GLY A 45 -2.36 10.97 -5.24
N VAL A 46 -1.52 9.98 -4.95
CA VAL A 46 -0.32 10.12 -4.11
C VAL A 46 0.93 9.67 -4.86
N GLN A 47 2.10 10.03 -4.35
CA GLN A 47 3.35 9.54 -4.93
C GLN A 47 3.45 8.02 -4.78
N ARG A 48 3.80 7.33 -5.87
CA ARG A 48 4.18 5.92 -5.81
C ARG A 48 5.61 5.79 -5.32
N LEU A 49 5.81 4.98 -4.29
CA LEU A 49 7.13 4.43 -3.96
C LEU A 49 7.13 2.94 -4.26
N GLU A 50 8.16 2.50 -4.97
CA GLU A 50 8.27 1.09 -5.37
C GLU A 50 8.75 0.23 -4.21
N ILE A 51 8.21 -0.99 -4.14
CA ILE A 51 8.65 -1.99 -3.19
C ILE A 51 10.08 -2.41 -3.57
N PRO A 52 11.07 -2.20 -2.69
CA PRO A 52 12.42 -2.61 -2.98
C PRO A 52 12.52 -4.14 -2.99
N LYS A 53 13.34 -4.70 -3.88
CA LYS A 53 13.68 -6.13 -3.89
C LYS A 53 14.61 -6.43 -2.71
N THR A 54 14.05 -6.62 -1.53
CA THR A 54 14.81 -6.81 -0.29
C THR A 54 14.94 -8.26 0.14
N ASN A 55 14.21 -9.18 -0.52
CA ASN A 55 14.13 -10.61 -0.22
C ASN A 55 13.58 -10.96 1.17
N THR A 56 13.40 -10.00 2.08
CA THR A 56 12.89 -10.24 3.44
C THR A 56 11.94 -9.16 3.94
N TYR A 57 10.94 -9.60 4.69
CA TYR A 57 9.91 -8.78 5.35
C TYR A 57 10.53 -7.73 6.26
N LYS A 58 11.50 -8.13 7.10
CA LYS A 58 12.15 -7.23 8.05
C LYS A 58 12.83 -6.03 7.35
N LYS A 59 13.44 -6.27 6.19
CA LYS A 59 14.07 -5.20 5.40
C LYS A 59 13.04 -4.28 4.77
N LEU A 60 11.90 -4.80 4.31
CA LEU A 60 10.78 -4.00 3.81
C LEU A 60 10.25 -3.06 4.92
N ILE A 61 9.99 -3.58 6.12
CA ILE A 61 9.52 -2.77 7.25
C ILE A 61 10.55 -1.71 7.65
N THR A 62 11.83 -2.09 7.72
CA THR A 62 12.92 -1.15 8.00
C THR A 62 12.98 -0.03 6.96
N TYR A 63 12.84 -0.37 5.68
CA TYR A 63 12.79 0.59 4.59
C TYR A 63 11.60 1.54 4.72
N ALA A 64 10.40 1.00 4.95
CA ALA A 64 9.18 1.80 5.11
C ALA A 64 9.30 2.79 6.28
N ARG A 65 9.80 2.34 7.44
CA ARG A 65 10.06 3.21 8.61
C ARG A 65 11.11 4.28 8.33
N THR A 66 12.23 3.90 7.71
CA THR A 66 13.31 4.85 7.36
C THR A 66 12.82 5.94 6.40
N LYS A 67 11.92 5.57 5.48
CA LYS A 67 11.30 6.50 4.53
C LYS A 67 10.06 7.21 5.09
N LYS A 68 9.71 6.98 6.37
CA LYS A 68 8.53 7.54 7.04
C LYS A 68 7.24 7.29 6.25
N ILE A 69 7.09 6.08 5.72
CA ILE A 69 5.92 5.66 4.95
C ILE A 69 4.85 5.13 5.89
N ASN A 70 3.66 5.71 5.79
CA ASN A 70 2.53 5.34 6.63
C ASN A 70 1.73 4.17 6.04
N LEU A 71 1.66 4.05 4.71
CA LEU A 71 0.84 3.07 4.01
C LEU A 71 1.66 2.19 3.06
N ILE A 72 1.42 0.88 3.13
CA ILE A 72 1.90 -0.12 2.19
C ILE A 72 0.68 -0.77 1.56
N ALA A 73 0.55 -0.70 0.23
CA ALA A 73 -0.46 -1.45 -0.51
C ALA A 73 0.22 -2.60 -1.24
N VAL A 74 -0.13 -3.83 -0.88
CA VAL A 74 0.46 -5.05 -1.45
C VAL A 74 -0.55 -5.80 -2.30
N THR A 75 -0.08 -6.32 -3.42
CA THR A 75 -0.79 -7.30 -4.24
C THR A 75 -0.31 -8.72 -3.93
N ASP A 76 -0.82 -9.73 -4.65
CA ASP A 76 -0.27 -11.09 -4.56
C ASP A 76 1.18 -11.17 -5.09
N ASP A 77 1.60 -10.25 -5.97
CA ASP A 77 2.94 -10.21 -6.56
C ASP A 77 4.03 -9.73 -5.59
N ILE A 78 3.65 -9.33 -4.37
CA ILE A 78 4.59 -8.96 -3.30
C ILE A 78 5.66 -10.02 -3.04
N VAL A 79 5.33 -11.29 -3.25
CA VAL A 79 6.25 -12.42 -3.04
C VAL A 79 7.43 -12.42 -4.00
N ASP A 80 7.31 -11.77 -5.16
CA ASP A 80 8.42 -11.63 -6.12
C ASP A 80 9.50 -10.65 -5.64
N TYR A 81 9.13 -9.76 -4.71
CA TYR A 81 10.04 -8.77 -4.10
C TYR A 81 10.46 -9.17 -2.68
N VAL A 82 9.51 -9.77 -1.94
CA VAL A 82 9.62 -10.12 -0.54
C VAL A 82 8.96 -11.51 -0.32
N PRO A 83 9.68 -12.61 -0.64
CA PRO A 83 9.11 -13.96 -0.65
C PRO A 83 8.54 -14.43 0.69
N ASP A 84 9.08 -13.92 1.81
CA ASP A 84 8.65 -14.27 3.16
C ASP A 84 7.55 -13.34 3.71
N PHE A 85 7.00 -12.42 2.90
CA PHE A 85 6.08 -11.37 3.37
C PHE A 85 4.90 -11.96 4.14
N PHE A 86 4.13 -12.88 3.52
CA PHE A 86 2.95 -13.44 4.16
C PHE A 86 3.25 -14.41 5.30
N SER A 87 4.44 -15.04 5.33
CA SER A 87 4.82 -15.97 6.39
C SER A 87 5.43 -15.29 7.60
N LYS A 88 5.91 -14.04 7.45
CA LYS A 88 6.58 -13.26 8.51
C LYS A 88 5.82 -12.02 8.94
N ILE A 89 4.69 -11.70 8.29
CA ILE A 89 3.87 -10.54 8.67
C ILE A 89 3.48 -10.59 10.15
N ASN A 90 3.60 -9.44 10.80
CA ASN A 90 3.34 -9.30 12.22
C ASN A 90 2.46 -8.08 12.50
N HIS A 91 1.46 -8.26 13.37
CA HIS A 91 0.53 -7.23 13.81
C HIS A 91 1.19 -6.08 14.61
N ARG A 92 2.44 -6.28 15.07
CA ARG A 92 3.24 -5.22 15.72
C ARG A 92 3.89 -4.27 14.73
N ASP A 93 4.13 -4.73 13.51
CA ASP A 93 4.80 -3.94 12.47
C ASP A 93 3.79 -3.36 11.47
N LEU A 94 2.75 -4.12 11.15
CA LEU A 94 1.70 -3.74 10.21
C LEU A 94 0.30 -3.94 10.79
N ARG A 95 -0.56 -2.95 10.61
CA ARG A 95 -2.00 -3.07 10.85
C ARG A 95 -2.73 -3.15 9.52
N GLU A 96 -3.51 -4.20 9.30
CA GLU A 96 -4.40 -4.26 8.15
C GLU A 96 -5.53 -3.24 8.29
N LEU A 97 -5.73 -2.43 7.26
CA LEU A 97 -6.78 -1.40 7.23
C LEU A 97 -7.89 -1.73 6.26
N TYR A 98 -7.54 -2.32 5.13
CA TYR A 98 -8.47 -2.60 4.04
C TYR A 98 -7.99 -3.80 3.24
N ARG A 99 -8.95 -4.57 2.74
CA ARG A 99 -8.72 -5.73 1.88
C ARG A 99 -9.81 -5.79 0.83
N VAL A 100 -9.40 -5.99 -0.41
CA VAL A 100 -10.30 -6.26 -1.53
C VAL A 100 -9.77 -7.45 -2.32
N THR A 101 -10.67 -8.34 -2.72
CA THR A 101 -10.32 -9.59 -3.39
C THR A 101 -11.24 -9.78 -4.59
N SER A 102 -10.65 -10.03 -5.77
CA SER A 102 -11.33 -10.51 -6.98
C SER A 102 -11.24 -12.04 -7.04
N LYS A 103 -11.77 -12.65 -8.11
CA LYS A 103 -11.65 -14.11 -8.30
C LYS A 103 -10.21 -14.62 -8.40
N LYS A 104 -9.24 -13.75 -8.74
CA LYS A 104 -7.86 -14.13 -9.01
C LYS A 104 -6.81 -13.23 -8.36
N GLU A 105 -7.21 -12.07 -7.87
CA GLU A 105 -6.28 -11.04 -7.41
C GLU A 105 -6.73 -10.55 -6.04
N LYS A 106 -5.79 -10.11 -5.24
CA LYS A 106 -6.04 -9.55 -3.92
C LYS A 106 -5.17 -8.32 -3.71
N VAL A 107 -5.76 -7.29 -3.12
CA VAL A 107 -5.04 -6.12 -2.63
C VAL A 107 -5.29 -5.96 -1.13
N VAL A 108 -4.24 -5.72 -0.38
CA VAL A 108 -4.32 -5.41 1.06
C VAL A 108 -3.57 -4.12 1.33
N ILE A 109 -4.22 -3.23 2.07
CA ILE A 109 -3.63 -1.98 2.53
C ILE A 109 -3.27 -2.14 4.00
N TYR A 110 -1.99 -1.96 4.29
CA TYR A 110 -1.41 -1.99 5.62
C TYR A 110 -0.97 -0.60 6.05
N GLN A 111 -1.22 -0.27 7.31
CA GLN A 111 -0.56 0.83 8.01
C GLN A 111 0.74 0.33 8.62
N VAL A 112 1.82 1.09 8.44
CA VAL A 112 3.07 0.85 9.17
C VAL A 112 2.92 1.38 10.59
N ILE A 113 3.13 0.50 11.57
CA ILE A 113 3.13 0.89 12.98
C ILE A 113 4.52 1.42 13.32
N ASP A 114 4.56 2.69 13.73
CA ASP A 114 5.74 3.33 14.30
C ASP A 114 5.48 3.58 15.80
N GLU A 115 6.17 2.81 16.66
CA GLU A 115 6.06 2.95 18.12
C GLU A 115 6.44 4.36 18.61
N GLN A 116 7.22 5.13 17.83
CA GLN A 116 7.62 6.47 18.23
C GLN A 116 6.50 7.52 18.11
N GLN A 117 5.55 7.36 17.18
CA GLN A 117 4.38 8.24 17.10
C GLN A 117 3.38 7.99 18.24
N SER A 118 3.29 6.75 18.71
CA SER A 118 2.42 6.37 19.84
C SER A 118 2.88 6.99 21.16
N LYS A 119 4.20 7.16 21.37
CA LYS A 119 4.74 7.83 22.57
C LYS A 119 4.64 9.35 22.51
N ALA A 120 4.75 9.96 21.34
CA ALA A 120 4.64 11.42 21.19
C ALA A 120 3.24 11.96 21.52
N LYS A 121 2.18 11.18 21.27
CA LYS A 121 0.81 11.52 21.69
C LYS A 121 0.55 11.40 23.19
N LEU A 122 1.37 10.66 23.94
CA LEU A 122 1.23 10.48 25.39
C LEU A 122 1.84 11.63 26.20
N HIS A 123 2.67 12.49 25.59
CA HIS A 123 3.33 13.61 26.26
C HIS A 123 2.85 15.00 25.80
N ALA A 124 1.81 15.06 24.98
CA ALA A 124 1.22 16.32 24.51
C ALA A 124 -0.10 16.69 25.23
N ASP A 125 -0.50 15.86 26.22
CA ASP A 125 -1.69 16.01 27.06
C ASP A 125 -1.31 16.19 28.56
N GLU A 126 -0.18 16.87 28.83
CA GLU A 126 0.16 17.40 30.16
C GLU A 126 0.30 18.93 30.13
#